data_AF-R8BM51-F1
#
_entry.id   AF-R8BM51-F1
#
_cell.length_a   1.000
_cell.length_b   1.000
_cell.length_c   1.000
_cell.angle_alpha   90.00
_cell.angle_beta   90.00
_cell.angle_gamma   90.00
#
_symmetry.space_group_name_H-M   'P 1'
#
loop_
_entity.id
_entity.type
_entity.pdbx_description
1 polymer ?
#
loop_
_entity_poly.entity_id
_entity_poly.type
_entity_poly.pdbx_seq_one_letter_code
_entity_poly.pdbx_strand_id
1 'polypeptide(L)'
;MGSADTPTSNHLLNRTHPNNLLAAAAIMRLIAFLVAALTIVSGAFAVDVQKSFIVSYDHDTPDSVVNEAKDRIVAAGGYITHEYQLIKGFAATAGEKTFETVQAMFSKYNAQVEEDQVVSINS
;
A
#
# COMPACT_ATOMS: atom_id res chain seq x y z
N MET A 1 -40.56 42.36 65.20
CA MET A 1 -39.74 41.21 64.76
C MET A 1 -40.48 40.49 63.64
N GLY A 2 -39.87 40.37 62.47
CA GLY A 2 -40.47 39.66 61.34
C GLY A 2 -39.71 40.00 60.06
N SER A 3 -38.71 39.17 59.77
CA SER A 3 -37.63 39.35 58.79
C SER A 3 -38.10 39.38 57.34
N ALA A 4 -37.30 40.03 56.49
CA ALA A 4 -37.32 39.92 55.05
C ALA A 4 -37.16 38.46 54.60
N ASP A 5 -37.78 38.09 53.47
CA ASP A 5 -37.16 37.19 52.49
C ASP A 5 -37.81 37.31 51.10
N THR A 6 -36.93 37.15 50.12
CA THR A 6 -36.94 37.41 48.66
C THR A 6 -38.06 36.81 47.79
N PRO A 7 -38.33 37.39 46.59
CA PRO A 7 -39.15 36.74 45.57
C PRO A 7 -38.37 35.70 44.76
N THR A 8 -38.72 34.43 44.91
CA THR A 8 -38.24 33.29 44.12
C THR A 8 -38.78 33.36 42.69
N SER A 9 -38.01 33.98 41.78
CA SER A 9 -38.25 33.90 40.33
C SER A 9 -37.66 32.61 39.76
N ASN A 10 -38.40 31.50 39.87
CA ASN A 10 -38.11 30.27 39.13
C ASN A 10 -39.32 29.88 38.29
N HIS A 11 -39.58 30.63 37.22
CA HIS A 11 -40.40 30.15 36.12
C HIS A 11 -39.58 30.23 34.83
N LEU A 12 -38.51 29.42 34.79
CA LEU A 12 -37.77 29.16 33.56
C LEU A 12 -38.73 28.49 32.57
N LEU A 13 -39.13 29.29 31.58
CA LEU A 13 -39.79 28.86 30.36
C LEU A 13 -38.96 27.77 29.69
N ASN A 14 -39.38 26.51 29.82
CA ASN A 14 -39.01 25.48 28.87
C ASN A 14 -39.71 25.75 27.53
N ARG A 15 -39.20 26.72 26.76
CA ARG A 15 -39.57 26.97 25.37
C ARG A 15 -38.51 26.37 24.47
N THR A 16 -38.60 25.07 24.21
CA THR A 16 -37.93 24.50 23.04
C THR A 16 -38.56 25.12 21.79
N HIS A 17 -37.81 26.00 21.12
CA HIS A 17 -38.21 26.59 19.85
C HIS A 17 -38.17 25.51 18.73
N PRO A 18 -39.21 25.37 17.91
CA PRO A 18 -39.34 24.32 16.88
C PRO A 18 -38.40 24.47 15.67
N ASN A 19 -37.55 25.50 15.64
CA ASN A 19 -36.81 25.91 14.44
C ASN A 19 -35.58 25.03 14.14
N ASN A 20 -35.24 24.10 15.03
CA ASN A 20 -33.99 23.34 14.96
C ASN A 20 -34.16 22.00 14.23
N LEU A 21 -35.41 21.56 14.01
CA LEU A 21 -35.71 20.26 13.42
C LEU A 21 -35.40 20.22 11.92
N LEU A 22 -35.68 21.32 11.20
CA LEU A 22 -35.39 21.47 9.78
C LEU A 22 -33.87 21.55 9.52
N ALA A 23 -33.16 22.28 10.39
CA ALA A 23 -31.70 22.39 10.35
C ALA A 23 -31.02 21.05 10.68
N ALA A 24 -31.50 20.33 11.69
CA ALA A 24 -30.98 19.00 12.04
C ALA A 24 -31.19 17.98 10.90
N ALA A 25 -32.33 18.02 10.20
CA ALA A 25 -32.58 17.16 9.05
C ALA A 25 -31.68 17.50 7.85
N ALA A 26 -31.42 18.79 7.61
CA ALA A 26 -30.50 19.24 6.56
C ALA A 26 -29.05 18.85 6.87
N ILE A 27 -28.62 18.99 8.13
CA ILE A 27 -27.30 18.56 8.61
C ILE A 27 -27.14 17.05 8.48
N MET A 28 -28.16 16.26 8.85
CA MET A 28 -28.12 14.80 8.73
C MET A 28 -28.06 14.33 7.27
N ARG A 29 -28.74 15.01 6.36
CA ARG A 29 -28.63 14.76 4.91
C ARG A 29 -27.24 15.10 4.38
N LEU A 30 -26.67 16.24 4.78
CA LEU A 30 -25.31 16.64 4.39
C LEU A 30 -24.25 15.64 4.89
N ILE A 31 -24.39 15.18 6.13
CA ILE A 31 -23.52 14.14 6.70
C ILE A 31 -23.69 12.81 5.95
N ALA A 32 -24.92 12.42 5.60
CA ALA A 32 -25.16 11.21 4.82
C ALA A 32 -24.53 11.29 3.41
N PHE A 33 -24.57 12.44 2.75
CA PHE A 33 -23.88 12.66 1.48
C PHE A 33 -22.35 12.64 1.63
N LEU A 34 -21.80 13.20 2.72
CA LEU A 34 -20.36 13.17 3.01
C LEU A 34 -19.87 11.73 3.25
N VAL A 35 -20.61 10.94 4.03
CA VAL A 35 -20.30 9.53 4.29
C VAL A 35 -20.38 8.70 3.01
N ALA A 36 -21.42 8.91 2.18
CA ALA A 36 -21.56 8.23 0.89
C ALA A 36 -20.44 8.61 -0.11
N ALA A 37 -19.92 9.84 -0.05
CA ALA A 37 -18.79 10.26 -0.87
C ALA A 37 -17.46 9.64 -0.41
N LEU A 38 -17.27 9.44 0.90
CA LEU A 38 -16.07 8.81 1.46
C LEU A 38 -16.00 7.30 1.23
N THR A 39 -17.13 6.61 1.02
CA THR A 39 -17.14 5.15 0.84
C THR A 39 -16.60 4.65 -0.51
N ILE A 40 -16.20 5.55 -1.43
CA ILE A 40 -15.82 5.18 -2.80
C ILE A 40 -14.34 4.77 -2.94
N VAL A 41 -13.50 4.94 -1.92
CA VAL A 41 -12.04 4.66 -2.03
C VAL A 41 -11.59 3.52 -1.12
N SER A 42 -12.25 2.36 -1.23
CA SER A 42 -11.73 1.10 -0.68
C SER A 42 -11.60 0.07 -1.80
N GLY A 43 -10.81 0.41 -2.82
CA GLY A 43 -10.59 -0.46 -3.96
C GLY A 43 -9.15 -0.37 -4.45
N ALA A 44 -8.39 -1.45 -4.19
CA ALA A 44 -7.14 -1.80 -4.85
C ALA A 44 -5.88 -0.97 -4.53
N PHE A 45 -5.45 -1.00 -3.27
CA PHE A 45 -4.00 -1.15 -3.03
C PHE A 45 -3.74 -2.64 -2.84
N ALA A 46 -3.51 -3.35 -3.96
CA ALA A 46 -2.86 -4.65 -3.85
C ALA A 46 -1.46 -4.35 -3.30
N VAL A 47 -1.18 -4.81 -2.08
CA VAL A 47 0.20 -4.86 -1.59
C VAL A 47 0.90 -5.85 -2.50
N ASP A 48 1.75 -5.35 -3.39
CA ASP A 48 2.51 -6.19 -4.31
C ASP A 48 3.45 -7.06 -3.48
N VAL A 49 3.25 -8.38 -3.53
CA VAL A 49 4.11 -9.34 -2.84
C VAL A 49 5.45 -9.31 -3.55
N GLN A 50 6.44 -8.70 -2.91
CA GLN A 50 7.79 -8.63 -3.44
C GLN A 50 8.50 -9.97 -3.28
N LYS A 51 9.19 -10.37 -4.33
CA LYS A 51 10.04 -11.57 -4.39
C LYS A 51 11.48 -11.13 -4.52
N SER A 52 12.36 -11.71 -3.70
CA SER A 52 13.81 -11.61 -3.87
C SER A 52 14.29 -12.81 -4.69
N PHE A 53 15.18 -12.58 -5.65
CA PHE A 53 15.66 -13.63 -6.52
C PHE A 53 17.05 -13.34 -7.06
N ILE A 54 17.73 -14.40 -7.49
CA ILE A 54 19.05 -14.37 -8.11
C ILE A 54 18.88 -14.71 -9.59
N VAL A 55 19.54 -13.94 -10.45
CA VAL A 55 19.68 -14.23 -11.87
C VAL A 55 21.14 -14.56 -12.15
N SER A 56 21.40 -15.75 -12.67
CA SER A 56 22.74 -16.20 -13.03
C SER A 56 22.82 -16.63 -14.49
N TYR A 57 24.00 -16.45 -15.07
CA TYR A 57 24.30 -16.69 -16.48
C TYR A 57 25.58 -17.52 -16.63
N ASP A 58 25.73 -18.15 -17.80
CA ASP A 58 27.00 -18.75 -18.20
C ASP A 58 28.11 -17.69 -18.30
N HIS A 59 29.35 -18.07 -18.00
CA HIS A 59 30.49 -17.16 -17.92
C HIS A 59 30.78 -16.41 -19.23
N ASP A 60 30.48 -17.01 -20.38
CA ASP A 60 30.66 -16.46 -21.72
C ASP A 60 29.51 -15.53 -22.16
N THR A 61 28.45 -15.41 -21.36
CA THR A 61 27.33 -14.49 -21.66
C THR A 61 27.85 -13.06 -21.77
N PRO A 62 27.57 -12.34 -22.88
CA PRO A 62 28.02 -10.96 -23.04
C PRO A 62 27.43 -10.02 -21.99
N ASP A 63 28.22 -9.05 -21.52
CA ASP A 63 27.76 -8.08 -20.52
C ASP A 63 26.57 -7.25 -21.00
N SER A 64 26.42 -7.05 -22.31
CA SER A 64 25.25 -6.40 -22.89
C SER A 64 23.94 -7.12 -22.55
N VAL A 65 23.95 -8.46 -22.51
CA VAL A 65 22.77 -9.27 -22.16
C VAL A 65 22.43 -9.12 -20.69
N VAL A 66 23.45 -9.14 -19.82
CA VAL A 66 23.29 -8.96 -18.37
C VAL A 66 22.79 -7.54 -18.06
N ASN A 67 23.31 -6.53 -18.74
CA ASN A 67 22.88 -5.15 -18.55
C ASN A 67 21.45 -4.93 -19.07
N GLU A 68 21.10 -5.46 -20.24
CA GLU A 68 19.73 -5.43 -20.75
C GLU A 68 18.74 -6.10 -19.78
N ALA A 69 19.15 -7.21 -19.16
CA ALA A 69 18.36 -7.89 -18.15
C ALA A 69 18.09 -7.02 -16.92
N LYS A 70 19.13 -6.35 -16.39
CA LYS A 70 18.98 -5.40 -15.27
C LYS A 70 18.03 -4.26 -15.65
N ASP A 71 18.19 -3.69 -16.84
CA ASP A 71 17.35 -2.59 -17.33
C ASP A 71 15.88 -3.00 -17.43
N ARG A 72 15.59 -4.21 -17.91
CA ARG A 72 14.23 -4.73 -18.00
C ARG A 72 13.58 -4.93 -16.64
N ILE A 73 14.33 -5.39 -15.64
CA ILE A 73 13.81 -5.54 -14.27
C ILE A 73 13.47 -4.17 -13.68
N VAL A 74 14.36 -3.19 -13.85
CA VAL A 74 14.11 -1.81 -13.41
C VAL A 74 12.91 -1.20 -14.12
N ALA A 75 12.80 -1.39 -15.44
CA ALA A 75 11.66 -0.91 -16.23
C ALA A 75 10.32 -1.57 -15.81
N ALA A 76 10.38 -2.80 -15.27
CA ALA A 76 9.22 -3.52 -14.76
C ALA A 76 8.90 -3.22 -13.28
N GLY A 77 9.53 -2.19 -12.69
CA GLY A 77 9.27 -1.74 -11.32
C GLY A 77 10.04 -2.50 -10.24
N GLY A 78 10.98 -3.36 -10.62
CA GLY A 78 11.92 -3.98 -9.69
C GLY A 78 13.17 -3.12 -9.44
N TYR A 79 14.09 -3.63 -8.63
CA TYR A 79 15.39 -3.01 -8.39
C TYR A 79 16.47 -4.06 -8.14
N ILE A 80 17.71 -3.72 -8.49
CA ILE A 80 18.87 -4.58 -8.29
C ILE A 80 19.38 -4.39 -6.87
N THR A 81 19.53 -5.49 -6.13
CA THR A 81 20.00 -5.47 -4.74
C THR A 81 21.49 -5.73 -4.63
N HIS A 82 22.05 -6.54 -5.55
CA HIS A 82 23.45 -6.89 -5.53
C HIS A 82 23.95 -7.32 -6.92
N GLU A 83 25.20 -7.02 -7.25
CA GLU A 83 25.90 -7.57 -8.42
C GLU A 83 27.04 -8.46 -7.94
N TYR A 84 27.09 -9.70 -8.43
CA TYR A 84 28.09 -10.67 -7.98
C TYR A 84 29.39 -10.51 -8.77
N GLN A 85 30.52 -10.67 -8.07
CA GLN A 85 31.85 -10.70 -8.70
C GLN A 85 32.32 -12.13 -9.01
N LEU A 86 31.83 -13.12 -8.26
CA LEU A 86 32.26 -14.53 -8.38
C LEU A 86 31.51 -15.28 -9.49
N ILE A 87 30.26 -14.92 -9.74
CA ILE A 87 29.42 -15.49 -10.79
C ILE A 87 28.95 -14.37 -11.70
N LYS A 88 28.69 -14.69 -12.97
CA LYS A 88 28.04 -13.74 -13.86
C LYS A 88 26.55 -13.69 -13.52
N GLY A 89 26.16 -12.71 -12.72
CA GLY A 89 24.79 -12.62 -12.23
C GLY A 89 24.58 -11.47 -11.26
N PHE A 90 23.32 -11.30 -10.84
CA PHE A 90 22.91 -10.26 -9.91
C PHE A 90 21.69 -10.74 -9.11
N ALA A 91 21.46 -10.12 -7.95
CA ALA A 91 20.25 -10.27 -7.17
C ALA A 91 19.32 -9.08 -7.40
N ALA A 92 18.02 -9.33 -7.36
CA ALA A 92 17.00 -8.32 -7.57
C ALA A 92 15.77 -8.58 -6.69
N THR A 93 14.96 -7.54 -6.52
CA THR A 93 13.65 -7.63 -5.92
C THR A 93 12.62 -7.02 -6.85
N ALA A 94 11.49 -7.71 -7.05
CA ALA A 94 10.37 -7.22 -7.85
C ALA A 94 9.04 -7.82 -7.38
N GLY A 95 7.92 -7.24 -7.79
CA GLY A 95 6.60 -7.82 -7.57
C GLY A 95 6.44 -9.20 -8.21
N GLU A 96 5.57 -10.05 -7.66
CA GLU A 96 5.37 -11.45 -8.10
C GLU A 96 5.06 -11.56 -9.59
N LYS A 97 4.16 -10.70 -10.10
CA LYS A 97 3.82 -10.66 -11.54
C LYS A 97 5.01 -10.24 -12.42
N THR A 98 5.84 -9.33 -11.90
CA THR A 98 7.07 -8.92 -12.58
C THR A 98 8.07 -10.07 -12.59
N PHE A 99 8.23 -10.79 -11.48
CA PHE A 99 9.09 -11.97 -11.39
C PHE A 99 8.72 -13.05 -12.42
N GLU A 100 7.45 -13.41 -12.54
CA GLU A 100 6.97 -14.38 -13.54
C GLU A 100 7.28 -13.94 -14.98
N THR A 101 7.06 -12.66 -15.27
CA THR A 101 7.35 -12.07 -16.59
C THR A 101 8.86 -12.11 -16.88
N VAL A 102 9.67 -11.77 -15.89
CA VAL A 102 11.13 -11.76 -15.95
C VAL A 102 11.67 -13.18 -16.15
N GLN A 103 11.14 -14.17 -15.45
CA GLN A 103 11.49 -15.58 -15.62
C GLN A 103 11.20 -16.06 -17.04
N ALA A 104 10.03 -15.72 -17.60
CA ALA A 104 9.71 -16.04 -18.98
C ALA A 104 10.66 -15.35 -19.99
N MET A 105 11.06 -14.10 -19.76
CA MET A 105 11.99 -13.38 -20.64
C MET A 105 13.39 -13.99 -20.66
N PHE A 106 13.87 -14.52 -19.54
CA PHE A 106 15.25 -15.00 -19.40
C PHE A 106 15.48 -16.44 -19.85
N SER A 107 14.40 -17.20 -20.06
CA SER A 107 14.48 -18.52 -20.71
C SER A 107 15.15 -18.48 -22.09
N LYS A 108 15.11 -17.33 -22.79
CA LYS A 108 15.80 -17.12 -24.08
C LYS A 108 17.32 -17.04 -23.97
N TYR A 109 17.85 -16.65 -22.82
CA TYR A 109 19.27 -16.36 -22.60
C TYR A 109 19.97 -17.42 -21.72
N ASN A 110 19.34 -18.59 -21.53
CA ASN A 110 19.79 -19.64 -20.61
C ASN A 110 20.04 -19.14 -19.16
N ALA A 111 19.47 -18.00 -18.78
CA ALA A 111 19.65 -17.51 -17.42
C ALA A 111 18.87 -18.38 -16.44
N GLN A 112 19.50 -18.72 -15.32
CA GLN A 112 18.83 -19.39 -14.21
C GLN A 112 18.29 -18.32 -13.26
N VAL A 113 17.00 -18.40 -12.96
CA VAL A 113 16.30 -17.48 -12.06
C VAL A 113 15.82 -18.28 -10.86
N GLU A 114 16.37 -17.98 -9.68
CA GLU A 114 16.11 -18.71 -8.44
C GLU A 114 15.53 -17.76 -7.39
N GLU A 115 14.42 -18.16 -6.75
CA GLU A 115 13.86 -17.40 -5.62
C GLU A 115 14.80 -17.53 -4.41
N ASP A 116 15.11 -16.39 -3.79
CA ASP A 116 15.96 -16.31 -2.61
C ASP A 116 15.20 -16.84 -1.38
N GLN A 117 15.83 -17.73 -0.61
CA GLN A 117 15.20 -18.40 0.53
C GLN A 117 15.93 -18.10 1.83
N VAL A 118 15.15 -17.87 2.89
CA VAL A 118 15.70 -17.71 4.23
C VAL A 118 16.09 -19.09 4.79
N VAL A 119 17.38 -19.26 5.07
CA VAL A 119 17.89 -20.45 5.76
C VAL A 119 17.86 -20.22 7.26
N SER A 120 17.27 -21.14 8.02
CA SER A 120 17.23 -21.10 9.48
C SER A 120 18.01 -22.27 10.10
N ILE A 121 18.65 -22.00 11.24
CA ILE A 121 19.34 -23.03 12.04
C ILE A 121 18.33 -23.53 13.08
N ASN A 122 17.92 -24.79 12.98
CA ASN A 122 17.12 -25.41 14.04
C ASN A 122 18.05 -25.74 15.21
N SER A 123 17.73 -25.22 16.39
CA SER A 123 18.47 -25.47 17.65
C SER A 123 17.97 -26.72 18.34
#